data_AF-A0A0P9RBG7-F1
#
_entry.id   AF-A0A0P9RBG7-F1
#
_cell.length_a   1.000
_cell.length_b   1.000
_cell.length_c   1.000
_cell.angle_alpha   90.00
_cell.angle_beta   90.00
_cell.angle_gamma   90.00
#
_symmetry.space_group_name_H-M   'P 1'
#
loop_
_entity.id
_entity.type
_entity.pdbx_description
1 polymer ?
#
loop_
_entity_poly.entity_id
_entity_poly.type
_entity_poly.pdbx_seq_one_letter_code
_entity_poly.pdbx_strand_id
1 'polypeptide(L)'
;MRALAELSFDFVWHLMFTDDEQLDQDLAVRSLESLSDCFSMMSEEEKRAFIAVAHERKARLFAVPDADGYSPLRLVTEEQAQFLDHAVSGQFFRQFEEPSTVDTSDRVVPIRR
;
A
#
# COMPACT_ATOMS: atom_id res chain seq x y z
N MET A 1 13.11 -9.50 -10.91
CA MET A 1 12.45 -9.35 -9.60
C MET A 1 12.24 -7.89 -9.20
N ARG A 2 13.29 -7.04 -9.17
CA ARG A 2 13.17 -5.63 -8.75
C ARG A 2 12.14 -4.79 -9.53
N ALA A 3 12.12 -4.89 -10.87
CA ALA A 3 11.17 -4.13 -11.69
C ALA A 3 9.69 -4.48 -11.43
N LEU A 4 9.39 -5.75 -11.12
CA LEU A 4 8.03 -6.16 -10.76
C LEU A 4 7.64 -5.58 -9.40
N ALA A 5 8.53 -5.63 -8.41
CA ALA A 5 8.31 -5.03 -7.10
C ALA A 5 8.13 -3.50 -7.19
N GLU A 6 8.89 -2.81 -8.05
CA GLU A 6 8.73 -1.38 -8.33
C GLU A 6 7.35 -1.08 -8.93
N LEU A 7 6.93 -1.83 -9.95
CA LEU A 7 5.61 -1.67 -10.57
C LEU A 7 4.47 -2.00 -9.61
N SER A 8 4.58 -3.08 -8.82
CA SER A 8 3.58 -3.44 -7.81
C SER A 8 3.47 -2.36 -6.73
N PHE A 9 4.60 -1.81 -6.27
CA PHE A 9 4.60 -0.73 -5.30
C PHE A 9 3.96 0.53 -5.86
N ASP A 10 4.36 0.96 -7.06
CA ASP A 10 3.82 2.15 -7.70
C ASP A 10 2.31 2.00 -7.99
N PHE A 11 1.86 0.79 -8.35
CA PHE A 11 0.44 0.49 -8.55
C PHE A 11 -0.37 0.63 -7.26
N VAL A 12 0.08 0.03 -6.16
CA VAL A 12 -0.60 0.13 -4.85
C VAL A 12 -0.58 1.56 -4.34
N TRP A 13 0.55 2.24 -4.47
CA TRP A 13 0.70 3.65 -4.12
C TRP A 13 -0.29 4.52 -4.89
N HIS A 14 -0.42 4.28 -6.20
CA HIS A 14 -1.36 5.01 -7.03
C HIS A 14 -2.81 4.69 -6.64
N LEU A 15 -3.14 3.43 -6.39
CA LEU A 15 -4.48 3.02 -5.99
C LEU A 15 -4.92 3.62 -4.65
N MET A 16 -4.00 3.77 -3.70
CA MET A 16 -4.32 4.27 -2.35
C MET A 16 -4.31 5.80 -2.22
N PHE A 17 -3.53 6.50 -3.03
CA PHE A 17 -3.23 7.93 -2.80
C PHE A 17 -3.47 8.84 -4.00
N THR A 18 -4.04 8.32 -5.09
CA THR A 18 -4.45 9.15 -6.23
C THR A 18 -5.87 9.64 -6.00
N ASP A 19 -6.14 10.89 -6.39
CA ASP A 19 -7.46 11.49 -6.25
C ASP A 19 -8.54 10.69 -6.98
N ASP A 20 -9.71 10.55 -6.35
CA ASP A 20 -10.87 9.80 -6.86
C ASP A 20 -11.36 10.28 -8.24
N GLU A 21 -11.05 11.52 -8.62
CA GLU A 21 -11.39 12.06 -9.95
C GLU A 21 -10.54 11.49 -11.09
N GLN A 22 -9.40 10.86 -10.76
CA GLN A 22 -8.45 10.33 -11.75
C GLN A 22 -8.48 8.81 -11.87
N LEU A 23 -9.17 8.12 -10.96
CA LEU A 23 -9.20 6.68 -10.89
C LEU A 23 -10.64 6.18 -10.93
N ASP A 24 -10.96 5.33 -11.91
CA ASP A 24 -12.27 4.70 -12.00
C ASP A 24 -12.51 3.83 -10.74
N GLN A 25 -13.53 4.17 -9.97
CA GLN A 25 -13.79 3.56 -8.67
C GLN A 25 -14.07 2.06 -8.78
N ASP A 26 -14.80 1.62 -9.81
CA ASP A 26 -15.10 0.20 -10.03
C ASP A 26 -13.82 -0.57 -10.39
N LEU A 27 -12.94 0.04 -11.18
CA LEU A 27 -11.61 -0.50 -11.46
C LEU A 27 -10.73 -0.54 -10.20
N ALA A 28 -10.82 0.48 -9.35
CA ALA A 28 -10.07 0.58 -8.10
C ALA A 28 -10.43 -0.58 -7.17
N VAL A 29 -11.73 -0.76 -6.92
CA VAL A 29 -12.25 -1.80 -6.03
C VAL A 29 -11.87 -3.19 -6.54
N ARG A 30 -12.09 -3.47 -7.83
CA ARG A 30 -11.73 -4.77 -8.43
C ARG A 30 -10.23 -5.05 -8.35
N SER A 31 -9.41 -4.02 -8.52
CA SER A 31 -7.97 -4.14 -8.40
C SER A 31 -7.55 -4.43 -6.96
N LEU A 32 -8.17 -3.77 -5.98
CA LEU A 32 -7.89 -3.95 -4.56
C LEU A 32 -8.30 -5.34 -4.07
N GLU A 33 -9.42 -5.86 -4.54
CA GLU A 33 -9.86 -7.24 -4.30
C GLU A 33 -8.87 -8.26 -4.89
N SER A 34 -8.42 -8.04 -6.13
CA SER A 34 -7.44 -8.90 -6.79
C SER A 34 -6.04 -8.82 -6.18
N LEU A 35 -5.68 -7.70 -5.52
CA LEU A 35 -4.39 -7.51 -4.88
C LEU A 35 -4.23 -8.44 -3.67
N SER A 36 -5.31 -8.73 -2.95
CA SER A 36 -5.28 -9.68 -1.81
C SER A 36 -4.78 -11.04 -2.25
N ASP A 37 -5.32 -11.57 -3.36
CA ASP A 37 -4.89 -12.84 -3.94
C ASP A 37 -3.44 -12.77 -4.44
N CYS A 38 -3.06 -11.65 -5.06
CA CYS A 38 -1.71 -11.43 -5.56
C CYS A 38 -0.66 -11.45 -4.44
N PHE A 39 -0.91 -10.75 -3.33
CA PHE A 39 -0.01 -10.73 -2.18
C PHE A 39 0.04 -12.07 -1.44
N SER A 40 -1.08 -12.79 -1.38
CA SER A 40 -1.14 -14.12 -0.79
C SER A 40 -0.32 -15.16 -1.58
N MET A 41 -0.25 -14.99 -2.91
CA MET A 41 0.52 -15.86 -3.80
C MET A 41 1.98 -15.45 -3.99
N MET A 42 2.38 -14.26 -3.51
CA MET A 42 3.77 -13.80 -3.63
C MET A 42 4.73 -14.71 -2.85
N SER A 43 5.84 -15.04 -3.48
CA SER A 43 6.96 -15.71 -2.83
C SER A 43 7.67 -14.79 -1.84
N GLU A 44 8.38 -15.39 -0.88
CA GLU A 44 9.18 -14.66 0.10
C GLU A 44 10.27 -13.77 -0.54
N GLU A 45 10.74 -14.13 -1.74
CA GLU A 45 11.69 -13.32 -2.50
C GLU A 45 11.02 -12.07 -3.10
N GLU A 46 9.79 -12.19 -3.59
CA GLU A 46 8.99 -11.08 -4.11
C GLU A 46 8.61 -10.10 -3.00
N LYS A 47 8.19 -10.60 -1.84
CA LYS A 47 7.91 -9.77 -0.66
C LYS A 47 9.15 -8.99 -0.23
N ARG A 48 10.32 -9.64 -0.17
CA ARG A 48 11.59 -8.95 0.13
C ARG A 48 11.93 -7.87 -0.89
N ALA A 49 11.72 -8.14 -2.17
CA ALA A 49 11.95 -7.15 -3.22
C ALA A 49 11.01 -5.94 -3.06
N PHE A 50 9.74 -6.17 -2.72
CA PHE A 50 8.77 -5.11 -2.44
C PHE A 50 9.17 -4.28 -1.22
N ILE A 51 9.56 -4.92 -0.12
CA ILE A 51 10.03 -4.24 1.11
C ILE A 51 11.25 -3.37 0.81
N ALA A 52 12.19 -3.87 -0.01
CA ALA A 52 13.37 -3.11 -0.41
C ALA A 52 12.98 -1.84 -1.21
N VAL A 53 12.02 -1.94 -2.13
CA VAL A 53 11.49 -0.79 -2.88
C VAL A 53 10.79 0.20 -1.95
N ALA A 54 9.97 -0.28 -1.01
CA ALA A 54 9.30 0.56 -0.02
C ALA A 54 10.32 1.33 0.84
N HIS A 55 11.41 0.67 1.24
CA HIS A 55 12.53 1.30 1.95
C HIS A 55 13.19 2.41 1.13
N GLU A 56 13.49 2.16 -0.14
CA GLU A 56 14.08 3.17 -1.04
C GLU A 56 13.11 4.32 -1.31
N ARG A 57 11.81 4.06 -1.41
CA ARG A 57 10.79 5.10 -1.61
C ARG A 57 10.65 5.97 -0.37
N LYS A 58 10.61 5.35 0.82
CA LYS A 58 10.63 6.06 2.10
C LYS A 58 11.89 6.92 2.23
N ALA A 59 13.07 6.37 1.94
CA ALA A 59 14.32 7.12 2.00
C ALA A 59 14.33 8.33 1.06
N ARG A 60 13.74 8.22 -0.14
CA ARG A 60 13.60 9.34 -1.09
C ARG A 60 12.59 10.40 -0.65
N LEU A 61 11.45 9.98 -0.09
CA LEU A 61 10.38 10.89 0.34
C LEU A 61 10.73 11.64 1.64
N PHE A 62 11.45 10.98 2.55
CA PHE A 62 11.93 11.56 3.81
C PHE A 62 13.39 12.03 3.74
N ALA A 63 13.97 12.10 2.54
CA ALA A 63 15.31 12.65 2.37
C ALA A 63 15.32 14.10 2.89
N VAL A 64 16.27 14.38 3.79
CA VAL A 64 16.52 15.76 4.26
C VAL A 64 16.88 16.60 3.04
N PRO A 65 16.34 17.81 2.89
CA PRO A 65 16.72 18.68 1.78
C PRO A 65 18.23 18.87 1.75
N ASP A 66 18.85 18.55 0.62
CA ASP A 66 20.28 18.81 0.42
C ASP A 66 20.56 20.31 0.49
N ALA A 67 21.82 20.68 0.78
CA ALA A 67 22.28 22.06 0.88
C ALA A 67 22.00 22.92 -0.38
N ASP A 68 21.65 22.28 -1.50
CA ASP A 68 21.24 22.88 -2.78
C ASP A 68 19.73 23.23 -2.85
N GLY A 69 18.96 23.06 -1.75
CA GLY A 69 17.58 23.53 -1.65
C GLY A 69 16.53 22.60 -2.26
N TYR A 70 16.86 21.34 -2.54
CA TYR A 70 15.87 20.35 -2.95
C TYR A 70 15.05 19.87 -1.74
N SER A 71 13.98 20.60 -1.40
CA SER A 71 12.94 20.08 -0.51
C SER A 71 12.01 19.16 -1.31
N PRO A 72 11.67 17.96 -0.81
CA PRO A 72 10.56 17.19 -1.36
C PRO A 72 9.31 18.08 -1.41
N LEU A 73 8.83 18.39 -2.61
CA LEU A 73 7.77 19.38 -2.88
C LEU A 73 6.39 19.01 -2.30
N ARG A 74 6.25 17.82 -1.71
CA ARG A 74 5.03 17.36 -1.04
C ARG A 74 5.38 16.78 0.32
N LEU A 75 4.84 17.39 1.37
CA LEU A 75 4.75 16.77 2.69
C LEU A 75 3.98 15.47 2.53
N VAL A 76 4.64 14.34 2.82
CA VAL A 76 3.99 13.03 2.90
C VAL A 76 2.86 13.15 3.91
N THR A 77 1.63 12.77 3.53
CA THR A 77 0.50 12.78 4.47
C THR A 77 0.73 11.72 5.55
N GLU A 78 0.08 11.87 6.70
CA GLU A 78 0.22 10.91 7.81
C GLU A 78 -0.16 9.48 7.37
N GLU A 79 -1.18 9.35 6.52
CA GLU A 79 -1.61 8.08 5.93
C GLU A 79 -0.54 7.45 5.01
N GLN A 80 0.13 8.26 4.18
CA GLN A 80 1.22 7.78 3.33
C GLN A 80 2.43 7.34 4.15
N ALA A 81 2.75 8.07 5.24
CA ALA A 81 3.82 7.70 6.15
C ALA A 81 3.52 6.37 6.85
N GLN A 82 2.28 6.20 7.33
CA GLN A 82 1.82 4.98 7.97
C GLN A 82 1.85 3.77 7.01
N PHE A 83 1.41 3.95 5.76
CA PHE A 83 1.53 2.91 4.74
C PHE A 83 2.98 2.49 4.49
N LEU A 84 3.89 3.46 4.36
CA LEU A 84 5.32 3.18 4.17
C LEU A 84 5.91 2.41 5.37
N ASP A 85 5.50 2.74 6.59
CA ASP A 85 5.92 2.03 7.81
C ASP A 85 5.41 0.59 7.84
N HIS A 86 4.14 0.35 7.48
CA HIS A 86 3.59 -1.00 7.40
C HIS A 86 4.20 -1.82 6.26
N ALA A 87 4.48 -1.19 5.10
CA ALA A 87 5.14 -1.83 3.98
C ALA A 87 6.59 -2.21 4.31
N VAL A 88 7.35 -1.31 4.93
CA VAL A 88 8.74 -1.54 5.34
C VAL A 88 8.85 -2.59 6.44
N SER A 89 7.96 -2.57 7.43
CA SER A 89 7.95 -3.55 8.53
C SER A 89 7.44 -4.93 8.11
N GLY A 90 6.98 -5.09 6.87
CA GLY A 90 6.34 -6.30 6.37
C GLY A 90 4.98 -6.61 7.01
N GLN A 91 4.48 -5.74 7.89
CA GLN A 91 3.14 -5.86 8.48
C GLN A 91 2.04 -5.76 7.43
N PHE A 92 2.30 -5.01 6.35
CA PHE A 92 1.42 -4.91 5.19
C PHE A 92 1.11 -6.26 4.53
N PHE A 93 1.99 -7.27 4.63
CA PHE A 93 1.72 -8.59 4.07
C PHE A 93 0.95 -9.49 5.05
N ARG A 94 1.15 -9.31 6.36
CA ARG A 94 0.50 -10.15 7.38
C ARG A 94 -1.02 -10.04 7.37
N GLN A 95 -1.56 -8.87 7.07
CA GLN A 95 -3.02 -8.66 6.90
C GLN A 95 -3.63 -9.50 5.76
N PHE A 96 -2.81 -9.98 4.81
CA PHE A 96 -3.27 -10.83 3.70
C PHE A 96 -2.91 -12.31 3.92
N GLU A 97 -1.92 -12.61 4.76
CA GLU A 97 -1.52 -13.97 5.10
C GLU A 97 -2.33 -14.58 6.26
N GLU A 98 -2.80 -13.74 7.18
CA GLU A 98 -3.69 -14.22 8.23
C GLU A 98 -4.98 -14.73 7.58
N PRO A 99 -5.39 -15.99 7.83
CA PRO A 99 -6.70 -16.42 7.42
C PRO A 99 -7.66 -15.46 8.10
N SER A 100 -8.37 -14.67 7.29
CA SER A 100 -9.48 -13.88 7.78
C SER A 100 -10.40 -14.85 8.48
N THR A 101 -10.31 -14.94 9.81
CA THR A 101 -11.42 -15.35 10.64
C THR A 101 -12.40 -14.18 10.50
N VAL A 102 -13.08 -14.15 9.35
CA VAL A 102 -14.37 -13.52 9.24
C VAL A 102 -15.19 -14.25 10.26
N ASP A 103 -15.21 -13.71 11.47
CA ASP A 103 -16.25 -14.01 12.42
C ASP A 103 -17.52 -13.55 11.72
N THR A 104 -18.20 -14.50 11.10
CA THR A 104 -19.60 -14.43 10.68
C THR A 104 -20.45 -14.23 11.93
N SER A 105 -20.34 -13.04 12.52
CA SER A 105 -21.15 -12.57 13.62
C SER A 105 -21.58 -11.14 13.30
N ASP A 106 -22.57 -11.09 12.42
CA ASP A 106 -23.81 -10.36 12.71
C ASP A 106 -23.63 -8.89 13.12
N ARG A 107 -23.46 -8.01 12.14
CA ARG A 107 -23.81 -6.59 12.28
C ARG A 107 -24.85 -6.19 11.24
N VAL A 108 -26.04 -6.76 11.37
CA VAL A 108 -27.27 -6.14 10.90
C VAL A 108 -27.46 -4.84 11.69
N VAL A 109 -27.22 -3.70 11.06
CA VAL A 109 -27.58 -2.39 11.62
C VAL A 109 -29.11 -2.26 11.53
N PRO A 110 -29.85 -2.13 12.65
CA PRO A 110 -31.27 -1.89 12.56
C PRO A 110 -31.52 -0.46 12.08
N ILE A 111 -32.18 -0.34 10.93
CA ILE A 111 -32.74 0.92 10.43
C ILE A 111 -33.78 1.40 11.45
N ARG A 112 -33.49 2.49 12.16
CA ARG A 112 -34.52 3.19 12.95
C ARG A 112 -35.45 3.92 11.98
N ARG A 113 -36.73 3.52 11.97
CA ARG A 113 -37.83 4.35 11.44
C ARG A 113 -38.25 5.39 12.46
#